data_AF-A0A8T0LJA1-F1
#
_entry.id   AF-A0A8T0LJA1-F1
#
_cell.length_a   1.000
_cell.length_b   1.000
_cell.length_c   1.000
_cell.angle_alpha   90.00
_cell.angle_beta   90.00
_cell.angle_gamma   90.00
#
_symmetry.space_group_name_H-M   'P 1'
#
loop_
_entity.id
_entity.type
_entity.pdbx_description
1 polymer ?
#
loop_
_entity_poly.entity_id
_entity_poly.type
_entity_poly.pdbx_seq_one_letter_code
_entity_poly.pdbx_strand_id
1 'polypeptide(L)'
;MEDFKDDPSAEPDSSTEWDEFGDGDAHKSEEDLDPESWRPIFEPPSGDPQPLSESDDAYYSVVEKLMSGNPALIEDGAVEIVAASETGHPAAQFVLGFLWEMGLLRERSKGKAFLYHHFAAEGGNMQSKMALAYKYTRQDMFDKVVNLYVESAEVAMNTFLISKDSPVIKLVRLYNGAEENKEALRKSKGEEDEGFQILEY
;
A
#
# COMPACT_ATOMS: atom_id res chain seq x y z
N MET A 1 -1.56 52.97 -46.54
CA MET A 1 -3.00 52.67 -46.57
C MET A 1 -3.13 51.27 -47.17
N GLU A 2 -3.22 50.19 -46.39
CA GLU A 2 -4.33 49.84 -45.47
C GLU A 2 -5.67 50.00 -46.21
N ASP A 3 -6.55 49.01 -46.37
CA ASP A 3 -6.91 47.95 -45.45
C ASP A 3 -7.80 46.89 -46.15
N PHE A 4 -8.08 45.81 -45.43
CA PHE A 4 -9.19 44.85 -45.56
C PHE A 4 -9.13 43.75 -46.64
N LYS A 5 -8.92 42.51 -46.16
CA LYS A 5 -9.53 41.32 -46.75
C LYS A 5 -9.89 40.34 -45.64
N ASP A 6 -11.19 40.21 -45.40
CA ASP A 6 -11.79 39.19 -44.54
C ASP A 6 -11.65 37.79 -45.15
N ASP A 7 -11.27 36.86 -44.27
CA ASP A 7 -11.56 35.41 -44.14
C ASP A 7 -11.44 34.45 -45.35
N PRO A 8 -10.92 33.22 -45.13
CA PRO A 8 -11.86 32.19 -44.68
C PRO A 8 -11.32 31.16 -43.68
N SER A 9 -12.26 30.71 -42.85
CA SER A 9 -12.51 29.33 -42.39
C SER A 9 -11.47 28.66 -41.49
N ALA A 10 -11.91 28.48 -40.25
CA ALA A 10 -11.39 27.58 -39.23
C ALA A 10 -11.02 26.18 -39.75
N GLU A 11 -9.79 25.77 -39.47
CA GLU A 11 -9.35 24.38 -39.38
C GLU A 11 -9.55 23.92 -37.92
N PRO A 12 -10.25 22.81 -37.65
CA PRO A 12 -10.38 22.26 -36.31
C PRO A 12 -9.19 21.34 -35.97
N ASP A 13 -8.64 21.59 -34.78
CA ASP A 13 -8.09 20.60 -33.85
C ASP A 13 -6.92 19.71 -34.31
N SER A 14 -5.72 20.19 -34.03
CA SER A 14 -4.53 19.40 -33.74
C SER A 14 -4.67 18.64 -32.42
N SER A 15 -5.67 17.77 -32.30
CA SER A 15 -5.87 16.91 -31.14
C SER A 15 -5.66 15.46 -31.55
N THR A 16 -4.42 14.95 -31.42
CA THR A 16 -4.06 13.55 -31.05
C THR A 16 -2.61 13.26 -31.40
N GLU A 17 -1.67 13.86 -30.65
CA GLU A 17 -0.28 13.37 -30.57
C GLU A 17 0.05 12.83 -29.16
N TRP A 18 -0.94 12.82 -28.25
CA TRP A 18 -0.80 12.33 -26.88
C TRP A 18 -1.29 10.89 -26.67
N ASP A 19 -1.87 10.26 -27.69
CA ASP A 19 -2.42 8.88 -27.61
C ASP A 19 -1.40 7.77 -27.91
N GLU A 20 -0.13 8.11 -28.17
CA GLU A 20 0.92 7.14 -28.42
C GLU A 20 1.94 7.09 -27.27
N PHE A 21 1.45 7.07 -26.03
CA PHE A 21 2.22 6.45 -24.96
C PHE A 21 2.18 4.94 -25.22
N GLY A 22 3.23 4.46 -25.88
CA GLY A 22 3.37 3.05 -26.22
C GLY A 22 3.03 2.14 -25.04
N ASP A 23 2.26 1.09 -25.35
CA ASP A 23 1.99 -0.08 -24.52
C ASP A 23 3.31 -0.78 -24.15
N GLY A 24 4.08 -0.12 -23.29
CA GLY A 24 5.30 -0.64 -22.71
C GLY A 24 4.93 -1.51 -21.53
N ASP A 25 4.51 -2.74 -21.80
CA ASP A 25 4.57 -3.91 -20.90
C ASP A 25 4.17 -3.60 -19.44
N ALA A 26 3.07 -2.86 -19.27
CA ALA A 26 2.60 -2.32 -17.99
C ALA A 26 1.53 -3.21 -17.36
N HIS A 27 1.85 -4.48 -17.10
CA HIS A 27 0.98 -5.38 -16.36
C HIS A 27 1.78 -6.22 -15.36
N LYS A 28 2.43 -5.56 -14.41
CA LYS A 28 2.44 -6.13 -13.05
C LYS A 28 1.29 -5.47 -12.33
N SER A 29 0.24 -6.24 -12.05
CA SER A 29 -0.89 -5.68 -11.31
C SER A 29 -0.42 -5.27 -9.91
N GLU A 30 -1.12 -4.35 -9.25
CA GLU A 30 -0.78 -3.97 -7.87
C GLU A 30 -0.75 -5.20 -6.93
N GLU A 31 -1.40 -6.32 -7.30
CA GLU A 31 -1.30 -7.60 -6.59
C GLU A 31 0.09 -8.25 -6.68
N ASP A 32 0.80 -8.11 -7.82
CA ASP A 32 2.20 -8.57 -7.95
C ASP A 32 3.19 -7.72 -7.14
N LEU A 33 2.77 -6.52 -6.72
CA LEU A 33 3.63 -5.57 -6.02
C LEU A 33 3.71 -5.82 -4.51
N ASP A 34 2.72 -6.48 -3.95
CA ASP A 34 2.66 -6.88 -2.55
C ASP A 34 2.01 -8.26 -2.42
N PRO A 35 2.79 -9.36 -2.57
CA PRO A 35 2.28 -10.72 -2.45
C PRO A 35 1.73 -11.04 -1.04
N GLU A 36 1.94 -10.15 -0.06
CA GLU A 36 1.40 -10.25 1.31
C GLU A 36 0.19 -9.36 1.56
N SER A 37 -0.35 -8.74 0.50
CA SER A 37 -1.49 -7.87 0.63
C SER A 37 -2.72 -8.64 1.10
N TRP A 38 -3.41 -8.14 2.12
CA TRP A 38 -4.70 -8.67 2.53
C TRP A 38 -5.87 -8.09 1.72
N ARG A 39 -5.58 -7.27 0.70
CA ARG A 39 -6.59 -6.71 -0.20
C ARG A 39 -7.54 -7.76 -0.77
N PRO A 40 -7.09 -8.95 -1.23
CA PRO A 40 -8.00 -9.96 -1.76
C PRO A 40 -9.07 -10.43 -0.76
N ILE A 41 -8.77 -10.36 0.54
CA ILE A 41 -9.72 -10.73 1.61
C ILE A 41 -10.80 -9.64 1.79
N PHE A 42 -10.43 -8.36 1.68
CA PHE A 42 -11.32 -7.24 2.00
C PHE A 42 -12.00 -6.61 0.77
N GLU A 43 -11.34 -6.68 -0.38
CA GLU A 43 -11.74 -6.08 -1.64
C GLU A 43 -11.51 -7.12 -2.75
N PRO A 44 -12.36 -8.16 -2.84
CA PRO A 44 -12.25 -9.13 -3.90
C PRO A 44 -12.48 -8.44 -5.25
N PRO A 45 -11.75 -8.82 -6.32
CA PRO A 45 -11.84 -8.16 -7.61
C PRO A 45 -13.30 -8.21 -8.10
N SER A 46 -13.83 -7.07 -8.54
CA SER A 46 -15.20 -6.93 -9.04
C SER A 46 -15.43 -7.55 -10.43
N GLY A 47 -14.44 -8.29 -10.96
CA GLY A 47 -14.46 -8.98 -12.26
C GLY A 47 -14.24 -10.49 -12.12
N ASP A 48 -14.04 -11.20 -13.23
CA ASP A 48 -13.70 -12.63 -13.18
C ASP A 48 -12.44 -12.82 -12.35
N PRO A 49 -12.47 -13.64 -11.27
CA PRO A 49 -11.32 -13.82 -10.42
C PRO A 49 -10.19 -14.42 -11.26
N GLN A 50 -9.06 -13.72 -11.36
CA GLN A 50 -7.85 -14.38 -11.83
C GLN A 50 -7.55 -15.51 -10.84
N PRO A 51 -7.29 -16.74 -11.31
CA PRO A 51 -6.99 -17.84 -10.43
C PRO A 51 -5.68 -17.51 -9.70
N LEU A 52 -5.79 -17.32 -8.38
CA LEU A 52 -4.63 -17.25 -7.49
C LEU A 52 -3.88 -18.59 -7.55
N SER A 53 -2.61 -18.59 -7.15
CA SER A 53 -1.89 -19.85 -6.96
C SER A 53 -2.62 -20.71 -5.93
N GLU A 54 -2.68 -22.04 -6.12
CA GLU A 54 -3.30 -22.96 -5.15
C GLU A 54 -2.70 -22.82 -3.74
N SER A 55 -1.42 -22.42 -3.65
CA SER A 55 -0.73 -22.09 -2.39
C SER A 55 -1.31 -20.86 -1.69
N ASP A 56 -1.72 -19.88 -2.48
CA ASP A 56 -2.16 -18.56 -2.01
C ASP A 56 -3.63 -18.65 -1.59
N ASP A 57 -4.45 -19.41 -2.32
CA ASP A 57 -5.81 -19.75 -1.93
C ASP A 57 -5.87 -20.41 -0.54
N ALA A 58 -4.97 -21.37 -0.29
CA ALA A 58 -4.87 -22.02 1.01
C ALA A 58 -4.45 -21.03 2.11
N TYR A 59 -3.53 -20.12 1.81
CA TYR A 59 -3.12 -19.05 2.72
C TYR A 59 -4.29 -18.12 3.07
N TYR A 60 -5.00 -17.59 2.08
CA TYR A 60 -6.11 -16.66 2.30
C TYR A 60 -7.28 -17.31 3.06
N SER A 61 -7.62 -18.57 2.74
CA SER A 61 -8.62 -19.35 3.48
C SER A 61 -8.26 -19.46 4.97
N VAL A 62 -7.00 -19.77 5.28
CA VAL A 62 -6.53 -19.84 6.67
C VAL A 62 -6.64 -18.47 7.36
N VAL A 63 -6.21 -17.40 6.69
CA VAL A 63 -6.27 -16.05 7.27
C VAL A 63 -7.72 -15.64 7.53
N GLU A 64 -8.65 -15.93 6.62
CA GLU A 64 -10.08 -15.68 6.82
C GLU A 64 -10.62 -16.44 8.05
N LYS A 65 -10.29 -17.73 8.17
CA LYS A 65 -10.66 -18.54 9.34
C LYS A 65 -10.09 -17.96 10.64
N LEU A 66 -8.85 -17.48 10.63
CA LEU A 66 -8.21 -16.83 11.78
C LEU A 66 -8.92 -15.52 12.15
N MET A 67 -9.30 -14.72 11.16
CA MET A 67 -9.98 -13.44 11.33
C MET A 67 -11.44 -13.58 11.80
N SER A 68 -12.07 -14.72 11.52
CA SER A 68 -13.45 -15.00 11.92
C SER A 68 -13.68 -14.96 13.45
N GLY A 69 -12.62 -15.12 14.25
CA GLY A 69 -12.69 -15.14 15.71
C GLY A 69 -13.37 -16.39 16.29
N ASN A 70 -13.80 -17.35 15.46
CA ASN A 70 -14.41 -18.59 15.91
C ASN A 70 -13.32 -19.60 16.29
N PRO A 71 -13.27 -20.08 17.55
CA PRO A 71 -12.19 -20.95 18.00
C PRO A 71 -12.08 -22.25 17.21
N ALA A 72 -13.20 -22.82 16.74
CA ALA A 72 -13.17 -24.06 15.96
C ALA A 72 -12.55 -23.85 14.57
N LEU A 73 -12.85 -22.71 13.93
CA LEU A 73 -12.28 -22.36 12.62
C LEU A 73 -10.80 -21.97 12.75
N ILE A 74 -10.44 -21.31 13.85
CA ILE A 74 -9.04 -20.98 14.17
C ILE A 74 -8.20 -22.25 14.32
N GLU A 75 -8.71 -23.26 15.02
CA GLU A 75 -8.02 -24.55 15.18
C GLU A 75 -7.89 -25.29 13.84
N ASP A 76 -8.93 -25.28 13.01
CA ASP A 76 -8.93 -25.88 11.67
C ASP A 76 -7.90 -25.20 10.76
N GLY A 77 -7.93 -23.86 10.68
CA GLY A 77 -6.95 -23.07 9.94
C GLY A 77 -5.51 -23.27 10.44
N ALA A 78 -5.32 -23.47 11.76
CA ALA A 78 -4.02 -23.77 12.34
C ALA A 78 -3.48 -25.14 11.91
N VAL A 79 -4.33 -26.12 11.60
CA VAL A 79 -3.91 -27.41 11.05
C VAL A 79 -3.58 -27.27 9.56
N GLU A 80 -4.41 -26.56 8.80
CA GLU A 80 -4.21 -26.35 7.37
C GLU A 80 -2.92 -25.58 7.05
N ILE A 81 -2.59 -24.55 7.85
CA ILE A 81 -1.39 -23.75 7.60
C ILE A 81 -0.09 -24.53 7.76
N VAL A 82 -0.08 -25.60 8.56
CA VAL A 82 1.10 -26.47 8.69
C VAL A 82 1.38 -27.12 7.34
N ALA A 83 0.36 -27.68 6.70
CA ALA A 83 0.49 -28.26 5.37
C ALA A 83 0.87 -27.21 4.32
N ALA A 84 0.26 -26.01 4.37
CA ALA A 84 0.61 -24.92 3.47
C ALA A 84 2.07 -24.46 3.65
N SER A 85 2.60 -24.46 4.89
CA SER A 85 3.98 -24.07 5.17
C SER A 85 5.04 -25.04 4.61
N GLU A 86 4.69 -26.33 4.49
CA GLU A 86 5.57 -27.37 3.95
C GLU A 86 5.83 -27.18 2.45
N THR A 87 4.94 -26.47 1.75
CA THR A 87 5.13 -26.09 0.34
C THR A 87 6.21 -25.02 0.14
N GLY A 88 6.72 -24.44 1.24
CA GLY A 88 7.72 -23.37 1.19
C GLY A 88 7.15 -21.98 0.96
N HIS A 89 5.83 -21.82 1.01
CA HIS A 89 5.17 -20.53 0.81
C HIS A 89 5.53 -19.54 1.96
N PRO A 90 6.17 -18.38 1.67
CA PRO A 90 6.67 -17.47 2.70
C PRO A 90 5.58 -16.91 3.63
N ALA A 91 4.41 -16.56 3.09
CA ALA A 91 3.31 -16.01 3.89
C ALA A 91 2.69 -17.08 4.81
N ALA A 92 2.64 -18.34 4.37
CA ALA A 92 2.20 -19.45 5.21
C ALA A 92 3.18 -19.70 6.37
N GLN A 93 4.50 -19.62 6.10
CA GLN A 93 5.52 -19.72 7.13
C GLN A 93 5.45 -18.56 8.14
N PHE A 94 5.13 -17.34 7.69
CA PHE A 94 4.86 -16.21 8.59
C PHE A 94 3.69 -16.50 9.53
N VAL A 95 2.54 -16.91 8.98
CA VAL A 95 1.33 -17.21 9.79
C VAL A 95 1.64 -18.34 10.77
N LEU A 96 2.33 -19.39 10.34
CA LEU A 96 2.74 -20.48 11.23
C LEU A 96 3.64 -19.98 12.37
N GLY A 97 4.61 -19.10 12.06
CA GLY A 97 5.43 -18.42 13.06
C GLY A 97 4.58 -17.67 14.09
N PHE A 98 3.61 -16.88 13.61
CA PHE A 98 2.68 -16.13 14.43
C PHE A 98 1.82 -17.04 15.34
N LEU A 99 1.30 -18.15 14.81
CA LEU A 99 0.52 -19.12 15.60
C LEU A 99 1.35 -19.78 16.72
N TRP A 100 2.63 -20.08 16.48
CA TRP A 100 3.55 -20.58 17.50
C TRP A 100 3.83 -19.53 18.58
N GLU A 101 3.83 -18.24 18.24
CA GLU A 101 3.97 -17.16 19.22
C GLU A 101 2.71 -16.97 20.08
N MET A 102 1.54 -17.11 19.48
CA MET A 102 0.26 -17.00 20.17
C MET A 102 -0.09 -18.25 20.99
N GLY A 103 0.48 -19.41 20.64
CA GLY A 103 0.20 -20.69 21.29
C GLY A 103 -1.10 -21.34 20.82
N LEU A 104 -1.56 -21.00 19.61
CA LEU A 104 -2.77 -21.56 19.00
C LEU A 104 -2.57 -23.00 18.48
N LEU A 105 -1.32 -23.44 18.31
CA LEU A 105 -0.91 -24.80 17.93
C LEU A 105 -0.72 -25.73 19.13
N ARG A 106 -1.54 -25.59 20.17
CA ARG A 106 -1.47 -26.28 21.48
C ARG A 106 -0.43 -25.75 22.46
N GLU A 107 0.83 -25.60 22.03
CA GLU A 107 1.90 -25.12 22.91
C GLU A 107 2.65 -23.95 22.30
N ARG A 108 2.88 -22.91 23.11
CA ARG A 108 3.66 -21.75 22.70
C ARG A 108 5.14 -22.11 22.61
N SER A 109 5.75 -21.90 21.45
CA SER A 109 7.19 -22.14 21.26
C SER A 109 7.88 -20.96 20.60
N LYS A 110 8.65 -20.20 21.39
CA LYS A 110 9.43 -19.05 20.89
C LYS A 110 10.51 -19.48 19.89
N GLY A 111 11.10 -20.66 20.07
CA GLY A 111 12.14 -21.19 19.18
C GLY A 111 11.58 -21.55 17.81
N LYS A 112 10.45 -22.28 17.78
CA LYS A 112 9.78 -22.62 16.51
C LYS A 112 9.27 -21.36 15.80
N ALA A 113 8.65 -20.44 16.53
CA ALA A 113 8.23 -19.16 15.97
C ALA A 113 9.40 -18.40 15.31
N PHE A 114 10.53 -18.30 16.00
CA PHE A 114 11.73 -17.67 15.44
C PHE A 114 12.23 -18.36 14.17
N LEU A 115 12.26 -19.69 14.15
CA LEU A 115 12.66 -20.48 13.00
C LEU A 115 11.77 -20.20 11.78
N TYR A 116 10.44 -20.24 11.94
CA TYR A 116 9.52 -20.01 10.84
C TYR A 116 9.56 -18.57 10.32
N HIS A 117 9.70 -17.57 11.21
CA HIS A 117 9.94 -16.20 10.77
C HIS A 117 11.27 -16.04 10.02
N HIS A 118 12.31 -16.82 10.35
CA HIS A 118 13.56 -16.84 9.61
C HIS A 118 13.37 -17.33 8.17
N PHE A 119 12.73 -18.50 8.00
CA PHE A 119 12.47 -19.04 6.66
C PHE A 119 11.56 -18.14 5.83
N ALA A 120 10.51 -17.57 6.45
CA ALA A 120 9.64 -16.62 5.77
C ALA A 120 10.43 -15.37 5.33
N ALA A 121 11.28 -14.82 6.20
CA ALA A 121 12.11 -13.65 5.88
C ALA A 121 13.11 -13.93 4.74
N GLU A 122 13.71 -15.12 4.70
CA GLU A 122 14.55 -15.57 3.57
C GLU A 122 13.74 -15.73 2.28
N GLY A 123 12.48 -16.16 2.39
CA GLY A 123 11.51 -16.20 1.30
C GLY A 123 11.01 -14.82 0.84
N GLY A 124 11.55 -13.73 1.39
CA GLY A 124 11.18 -12.37 1.04
C GLY A 124 10.03 -11.80 1.87
N ASN A 125 9.54 -12.50 2.88
CA ASN A 125 8.36 -12.07 3.62
C ASN A 125 8.63 -10.85 4.50
N MET A 126 7.95 -9.75 4.22
CA MET A 126 8.26 -8.46 4.83
C MET A 126 7.83 -8.42 6.29
N GLN A 127 6.66 -8.99 6.59
CA GLN A 127 6.11 -9.05 7.94
C GLN A 127 7.04 -9.82 8.89
N SER A 128 7.65 -10.91 8.41
CA SER A 128 8.64 -11.71 9.15
C SER A 128 9.97 -11.00 9.30
N LYS A 129 10.47 -10.29 8.26
CA LYS A 129 11.67 -9.44 8.39
C LYS A 129 11.49 -8.41 9.50
N MET A 130 10.33 -7.75 9.57
CA MET A 130 10.02 -6.80 10.63
C MET A 130 9.90 -7.48 12.01
N ALA A 131 9.27 -8.65 12.10
CA ALA A 131 9.16 -9.40 13.34
C ALA A 131 10.55 -9.83 13.88
N LEU A 132 11.47 -10.24 12.99
CA LEU A 132 12.86 -10.55 13.35
C LEU A 132 13.63 -9.30 13.76
N ALA A 133 13.48 -8.20 13.02
CA ALA A 133 14.10 -6.92 13.37
C ALA A 133 13.70 -6.50 14.79
N TYR A 134 12.42 -6.56 15.13
CA TYR A 134 11.95 -6.25 16.49
C TYR A 134 12.58 -7.16 17.56
N LYS A 135 12.71 -8.47 17.29
CA LYS A 135 13.39 -9.40 18.20
C LYS A 135 14.87 -9.07 18.37
N TYR A 136 15.56 -8.71 17.30
CA TYR A 136 16.98 -8.34 17.33
C TYR A 136 17.22 -7.00 18.03
N THR A 137 16.31 -6.02 17.89
CA THR A 137 16.35 -4.78 18.66
C THR A 137 16.29 -5.07 20.16
N ARG A 138 15.47 -6.04 20.59
CA ARG A 138 15.41 -6.44 22.01
C ARG A 138 16.64 -7.20 22.51
N GLN A 139 17.49 -7.66 21.59
CA GLN A 139 18.74 -8.37 21.88
C GLN A 139 19.97 -7.48 21.65
N ASP A 140 19.78 -6.17 21.45
CA ASP A 140 20.83 -5.19 21.17
C ASP A 140 21.71 -5.53 19.93
N MET A 141 21.19 -6.33 18.99
CA MET A 141 21.88 -6.69 17.75
C MET A 141 21.55 -5.70 16.63
N PHE A 142 22.00 -4.46 16.76
CA PHE A 142 21.66 -3.37 15.83
C PHE A 142 22.17 -3.60 14.41
N ASP A 143 23.32 -4.24 14.23
CA ASP A 143 23.88 -4.51 12.89
C ASP A 143 22.91 -5.32 12.02
N LYS A 144 22.29 -6.36 12.59
CA LYS A 144 21.31 -7.20 11.88
C LYS A 144 20.01 -6.44 11.61
N VAL A 145 19.60 -5.58 12.54
CA VAL A 145 18.39 -4.75 12.40
C VAL A 145 18.55 -3.81 11.22
N VAL A 146 19.68 -3.11 11.12
CA VAL A 146 19.95 -2.17 10.03
C VAL A 146 19.88 -2.88 8.68
N ASN A 147 20.51 -4.04 8.54
CA ASN A 147 20.46 -4.81 7.29
C ASN A 147 19.02 -5.17 6.88
N LEU A 148 18.22 -5.68 7.82
CA LEU A 148 16.81 -6.01 7.55
C LEU A 148 15.98 -4.79 7.16
N TYR A 149 16.26 -3.62 7.75
CA TYR A 149 15.59 -2.36 7.43
C TYR A 149 16.01 -1.79 6.06
N VAL A 150 17.27 -1.96 5.68
CA VAL A 150 17.74 -1.56 4.35
C VAL A 150 17.06 -2.40 3.28
N GLU A 151 17.02 -3.73 3.46
CA GLU A 151 16.33 -4.63 2.54
C GLU A 151 14.83 -4.31 2.43
N SER A 152 14.17 -3.99 3.55
CA SER A 152 12.75 -3.65 3.53
C SER A 152 12.48 -2.33 2.79
N ALA A 153 13.32 -1.33 3.03
CA ALA A 153 13.23 -0.05 2.34
C ALA A 153 13.49 -0.20 0.83
N GLU A 154 14.45 -1.03 0.42
CA GLU A 154 14.73 -1.30 -1.00
C GLU A 154 13.53 -1.94 -1.70
N VAL A 155 12.89 -2.95 -1.09
CA VAL A 155 11.66 -3.55 -1.63
C VAL A 155 10.55 -2.51 -1.74
N ALA A 156 10.32 -1.71 -0.70
CA ALA A 156 9.29 -0.68 -0.71
C ALA A 156 9.54 0.40 -1.80
N MET A 157 10.80 0.81 -1.98
CA MET A 157 11.19 1.75 -3.03
C MET A 157 10.97 1.14 -4.42
N ASN A 158 11.34 -0.12 -4.62
CA ASN A 158 11.12 -0.81 -5.89
C ASN A 158 9.61 -0.91 -6.20
N THR A 159 8.78 -1.25 -5.22
CA THR A 159 7.32 -1.26 -5.36
C THR A 159 6.78 0.14 -5.72
N PHE A 160 7.22 1.18 -5.02
CA PHE A 160 6.77 2.56 -5.27
C PHE A 160 7.21 3.10 -6.64
N LEU A 161 8.41 2.75 -7.12
CA LEU A 161 8.92 3.21 -8.41
C LEU A 161 8.23 2.52 -9.60
N ILE A 162 7.66 1.33 -9.39
CA ILE A 162 6.86 0.64 -10.41
C ILE A 162 5.48 1.27 -10.56
N SER A 163 4.88 1.79 -9.47
CA SER A 163 3.68 2.63 -9.56
C SER A 163 4.04 4.02 -10.12
N LYS A 164 4.05 4.17 -11.44
CA LYS A 164 4.25 5.47 -12.11
C LYS A 164 3.20 6.53 -11.74
N ASP A 165 2.09 6.12 -11.14
CA ASP A 165 1.14 7.05 -10.54
C ASP A 165 1.65 7.47 -9.16
N SER A 166 2.41 8.58 -9.14
CA SER A 166 2.59 9.33 -7.91
C SER A 166 1.21 9.53 -7.29
N PRO A 167 0.98 9.15 -6.02
CA PRO A 167 -0.35 9.26 -5.44
C PRO A 167 -0.76 10.73 -5.56
N VAL A 168 -1.76 11.00 -6.41
CA VAL A 168 -2.36 12.32 -6.48
C VAL A 168 -2.91 12.55 -5.09
N ILE A 169 -2.17 13.28 -4.26
CA ILE A 169 -2.59 13.70 -2.92
C ILE A 169 -3.77 14.63 -3.16
N LYS A 170 -4.96 14.05 -3.32
CA LYS A 170 -6.21 14.81 -3.34
C LYS A 170 -6.39 15.27 -1.91
N LEU A 171 -6.01 16.53 -1.66
CA LEU A 171 -6.29 17.22 -0.41
C LEU A 171 -7.79 17.17 -0.16
N VAL A 172 -8.22 16.23 0.68
CA VAL A 172 -9.60 16.14 1.13
C VAL A 172 -9.83 17.33 2.05
N ARG A 173 -10.66 18.28 1.62
CA ARG A 173 -11.02 19.45 2.42
C ARG A 173 -11.86 18.98 3.61
N LEU A 174 -11.22 18.78 4.76
CA LEU A 174 -11.86 18.32 6.01
C LEU A 174 -12.75 19.39 6.69
N TYR A 175 -13.11 20.47 5.99
CA TYR A 175 -13.95 21.54 6.50
C TYR A 175 -15.04 21.91 5.49
N ASN A 176 -16.24 21.36 5.71
CA ASN A 176 -17.50 21.97 5.28
C ASN A 176 -18.07 22.75 6.46
N GLY A 177 -17.38 23.84 6.84
CA GLY A 177 -17.86 24.81 7.81
C GLY A 177 -18.34 26.04 7.06
N ALA A 178 -19.64 26.32 7.11
CA ALA A 178 -20.21 27.56 6.60
C ALA A 178 -19.72 28.72 7.47
N GLU A 179 -18.67 29.42 7.02
CA GLU A 179 -18.49 30.87 7.18
C GLU A 179 -17.16 31.27 6.56
N GLU A 180 -17.23 31.75 5.31
CA GLU A 180 -16.18 32.55 4.71
C GLU A 180 -16.01 33.84 5.52
N ASN A 181 -15.14 33.82 6.55
CA ASN A 181 -14.70 35.05 7.16
C ASN A 181 -13.69 35.74 6.24
N LYS A 182 -14.22 36.54 5.30
CA LYS A 182 -13.46 37.31 4.30
C LYS A 182 -12.46 38.29 4.94
N GLU A 183 -12.65 38.66 6.22
CA GLU A 183 -11.73 39.52 6.96
C GLU A 183 -10.43 38.79 7.34
N ALA A 184 -10.49 37.48 7.63
CA ALA A 184 -9.31 36.69 7.95
C ALA A 184 -8.38 36.51 6.73
N LEU A 185 -8.97 36.39 5.53
CA LEU A 185 -8.24 36.32 4.26
C LEU A 185 -7.58 37.65 3.87
N ARG A 186 -8.19 38.80 4.19
CA ARG A 186 -7.58 40.11 3.94
C ARG A 186 -6.37 40.35 4.86
N LYS A 187 -6.45 39.91 6.11
CA LYS A 187 -5.34 40.07 7.08
C LYS A 187 -4.12 39.21 6.76
N SER A 188 -4.29 38.09 6.04
CA SER A 188 -3.17 37.25 5.60
C SER A 188 -2.54 37.69 4.27
N LYS A 189 -3.12 38.67 3.56
CA LYS A 189 -2.64 39.08 2.22
C LYS A 189 -1.70 40.29 2.23
N GLY A 190 -1.46 40.95 3.36
CA GLY A 190 -0.36 41.90 3.50
C GLY A 190 -0.31 43.01 2.44
N GLU A 191 -1.45 43.66 2.15
CA GLU A 191 -1.47 44.94 1.44
C GLU A 191 -1.74 46.02 2.47
N GLU A 192 -0.68 46.77 2.79
CA GLU A 192 -0.70 47.93 3.66
C GLU A 192 -1.57 49.04 3.03
N ASP A 193 -2.33 49.74 3.88
CA ASP A 193 -3.22 50.83 3.53
C ASP A 193 -2.46 51.99 2.83
N GLU A 194 -2.43 52.00 1.51
CA GLU A 194 -2.10 53.20 0.74
C GLU A 194 -3.37 53.85 0.17
N GLY A 195 -3.93 54.74 1.01
CA GLY A 195 -4.36 56.08 0.64
C GLY A 195 -5.49 56.26 -0.38
N PHE A 196 -6.72 56.46 0.10
CA PHE A 196 -7.67 57.36 -0.56
C PHE A 196 -8.45 58.19 0.47
N GLN A 197 -8.19 59.50 0.48
CA GLN A 197 -8.99 60.51 1.18
C GLN A 197 -10.34 60.63 0.47
N ILE A 198 -11.44 60.48 1.21
CA ILE A 198 -12.77 60.85 0.71
C ILE A 198 -13.19 62.11 1.47
N LEU A 199 -13.19 63.23 0.74
CA LEU A 199 -13.73 64.52 1.16
C LEU A 199 -15.26 64.40 1.32
N GLU A 200 -15.76 64.68 2.52
CA GLU A 200 -17.18 64.98 2.71
C GLU A 200 -17.46 66.42 2.29
N TYR A 201 -18.51 66.60 1.49
CA TYR A 201 -19.07 67.90 1.08
C TYR A 201 -20.06 68.44 2.11
#